data_AF-A0A964VI87-F1
#
_entry.id   AF-A0A964VI87-F1
#
_cell.length_a   1.000
_cell.length_b   1.000
_cell.length_c   1.000
_cell.angle_alpha   90.00
_cell.angle_beta   90.00
_cell.angle_gamma   90.00
#
_symmetry.space_group_name_H-M   'P 1'
#
loop_
_entity.id
_entity.type
_entity.pdbx_description
1 polymer ?
#
loop_
_entity_poly.entity_id
_entity_poly.type
_entity_poly.pdbx_seq_one_letter_code
_entity_poly.pdbx_strand_id
1 'polypeptide(L)' 'MDGDLGGADLHLFFNQISPPRSLGSFLTSETRSLREVLLPTPTENLKLICGGNELVGAANLSQVAKNEARFW' A
#
# COMPACT_ATOMS: atom_id res chain seq x y z
N MET A 1 -2.65 7.32 -4.08
CA MET A 1 -2.30 6.28 -3.10
C MET A 1 -3.58 5.58 -2.75
N ASP A 2 -3.61 4.27 -2.88
CA ASP A 2 -4.71 3.42 -2.46
C ASP A 2 -4.48 3.02 -0.99
N GLY A 3 -5.40 3.48 -0.13
CA GLY A 3 -5.29 3.36 1.32
C GLY A 3 -6.00 2.14 1.89
N ASP A 4 -6.61 1.31 1.04
CA ASP A 4 -7.28 0.09 1.46
C ASP A 4 -6.25 -1.05 1.58
N LEU A 5 -6.02 -1.56 2.79
CA LEU A 5 -5.14 -2.70 3.04
C LEU A 5 -5.90 -4.03 3.24
N GLY A 6 -7.21 -4.04 3.02
CA GLY A 6 -8.06 -5.22 3.11
C GLY A 6 -8.53 -5.74 1.76
N GLY A 7 -8.65 -4.85 0.76
CA GLY A 7 -9.14 -5.19 -0.58
C GLY A 7 -8.86 -4.11 -1.63
N ALA A 8 -7.59 -3.71 -1.75
CA ALA A 8 -7.15 -2.70 -2.71
C ALA A 8 -7.58 -3.05 -4.16
N ASP A 9 -8.17 -2.10 -4.88
CA ASP A 9 -8.67 -2.30 -6.25
C ASP A 9 -8.27 -1.19 -7.22
N LEU A 10 -7.74 -0.05 -6.74
CA LEU A 10 -7.37 1.09 -7.59
C LEU A 10 -6.34 0.69 -8.65
N HIS A 11 -5.48 -0.26 -8.30
CA HIS A 11 -4.46 -0.85 -9.17
C HIS A 11 -5.01 -1.49 -10.46
N LEU A 12 -6.24 -1.99 -10.43
CA LEU A 12 -6.91 -2.60 -11.59
C LEU A 12 -7.20 -1.56 -12.69
N PHE A 13 -7.53 -0.32 -12.32
CA PHE A 13 -7.74 0.77 -13.28
C PHE A 13 -6.47 1.15 -14.06
N PHE A 14 -5.29 0.80 -13.53
CA PHE A 14 -4.00 1.05 -14.16
C PHE A 14 -3.38 -0.20 -14.79
N ASN A 15 -4.18 -1.26 -14.99
CA ASN A 15 -3.75 -2.56 -15.53
C ASN A 15 -2.57 -3.17 -14.75
N GLN A 16 -2.46 -2.84 -13.45
CA GLN A 16 -1.48 -3.43 -12.55
C GLN A 16 -2.17 -4.61 -11.88
N ILE A 17 -2.12 -5.81 -12.46
CA ILE A 17 -2.90 -6.97 -11.98
C ILE A 17 -2.27 -7.63 -10.74
N SER A 18 -0.94 -7.55 -10.62
CA SER A 18 -0.19 -8.09 -9.48
C SER A 18 1.03 -7.19 -9.20
N PRO A 19 0.85 -6.12 -8.40
CA PRO A 19 1.95 -5.27 -7.99
C PRO A 19 3.01 -6.08 -7.24
N PRO A 20 4.30 -6.00 -7.61
CA PRO A 20 5.34 -6.74 -6.90
C PRO A 20 5.58 -6.22 -5.48
N ARG A 21 5.18 -4.97 -5.19
CA ARG A 21 5.27 -4.31 -3.89
C ARG A 21 4.07 -3.40 -3.70
N SER A 22 3.60 -3.29 -2.46
CA SER A 22 2.44 -2.47 -2.10
C SER A 22 2.76 -1.57 -0.91
N LEU A 23 1.78 -0.76 -0.49
CA LEU A 23 1.85 -0.05 0.77
C LEU A 23 2.09 -1.01 1.96
N GLY A 24 1.53 -2.22 1.90
CA GLY A 24 1.79 -3.28 2.88
C GLY A 24 3.29 -3.56 3.03
N SER A 25 4.01 -3.74 1.91
CA SER A 25 5.45 -3.99 1.90
C SER A 25 6.29 -2.86 2.51
N PHE A 26 5.79 -1.62 2.50
CA PHE A 26 6.42 -0.51 3.22
C PHE A 26 6.14 -0.58 4.72
N LEU A 27 4.89 -0.87 5.11
CA LEU A 27 4.49 -0.96 6.50
C LEU A 27 5.13 -2.17 7.22
N THR A 28 5.37 -3.28 6.52
CA THR A 28 6.08 -4.45 7.04
C THR A 28 7.61 -4.30 7.01
N SER A 29 8.13 -3.14 6.60
CA SER A 29 9.56 -2.84 6.47
C SER A 29 10.33 -3.73 5.48
N GLU A 30 9.64 -4.40 4.54
CA GLU A 30 10.27 -5.10 3.42
C GLU A 30 10.92 -4.13 2.42
N THR A 31 10.47 -2.87 2.43
CA THR A 31 11.03 -1.77 1.64
C THR A 31 11.54 -0.67 2.57
N ARG A 32 12.59 0.05 2.15
CA ARG A 32 13.21 1.09 2.98
C ARG A 32 12.59 2.47 2.75
N SER A 33 11.79 2.63 1.70
CA SER A 33 11.20 3.90 1.33
C SER A 33 9.92 3.74 0.52
N LEU A 34 9.01 4.71 0.65
CA LEU A 34 7.80 4.79 -0.18
C LEU A 34 8.10 4.88 -1.69
N ARG A 35 9.32 5.28 -2.08
CA ARG A 35 9.72 5.35 -3.49
C ARG A 35 9.82 3.96 -4.11
N GLU A 36 10.13 2.93 -3.32
CA GLU A 36 10.27 1.54 -3.78
C GLU A 36 8.93 0.85 -4.06
N VAL A 37 7.82 1.46 -3.62
CA VAL A 37 6.46 0.95 -3.83
C VAL A 37 5.65 1.80 -4.82
N LEU A 38 6.31 2.75 -5.50
CA LEU A 38 5.70 3.54 -6.57
C LEU A 38 5.63 2.71 -7.85
N LEU A 39 4.42 2.50 -8.33
CA LEU A 39 4.14 1.91 -9.63
C LEU A 39 4.01 3.01 -10.70
N PRO A 40 4.52 2.75 -11.91
CA PRO A 40 4.26 3.62 -13.05
C PRO A 40 2.78 3.58 -13.41
N THR A 41 2.29 4.67 -14.02
CA THR A 41 0.98 4.70 -14.66
C THR A 41 1.13 5.16 -16.11
N PRO A 42 0.13 4.94 -16.98
CA PRO A 42 0.16 5.44 -18.36
C PRO A 42 0.15 6.97 -18.46
N THR A 43 -0.21 7.67 -17.38
CA THR A 43 -0.24 9.14 -17.34
C THR A 43 1.10 9.68 -16.85
N GLU A 44 1.70 10.56 -17.63
CA GLU A 44 2.95 11.22 -17.26
C GLU A 44 2.79 11.97 -15.92
N ASN A 45 3.81 11.90 -15.07
CA ASN A 45 3.85 12.51 -13.74
C ASN A 45 2.82 11.96 -12.73
N LEU A 46 2.01 10.96 -13.10
CA LEU A 46 1.15 10.24 -12.17
C LEU A 46 1.79 8.90 -11.81
N LYS A 47 1.93 8.66 -10.50
CA LYS A 47 2.41 7.39 -9.95
C LYS A 47 1.40 6.85 -8.97
N LEU A 48 1.36 5.52 -8.87
CA LEU A 48 0.43 4.82 -8.00
C LEU A 48 1.20 4.16 -6.86
N ILE A 49 0.64 4.21 -5.66
CA ILE A 49 0.99 3.31 -4.57
C ILE A 49 -0.26 2.50 -4.32
N CYS A 50 -0.19 1.19 -4.50
CA CYS A 50 -1.33 0.30 -4.29
C CYS A 50 -1.45 -0.07 -2.81
N GLY A 51 -2.67 -0.28 -2.36
CA GLY A 51 -2.92 -0.97 -1.11
C GLY A 51 -2.42 -2.42 -1.19
N GLY A 52 -2.16 -3.02 -0.04
CA GLY A 52 -1.74 -4.41 0.05
C GLY A 52 -2.89 -5.30 0.50
N ASN A 53 -2.90 -6.57 0.08
CA ASN A 53 -3.88 -7.57 0.57
C ASN A 53 -3.31 -8.44 1.70
N GLU A 54 -2.11 -8.12 2.16
CA GLU A 54 -1.28 -8.98 3.03
C GLU A 54 -1.59 -8.80 4.52
N LEU A 55 -2.18 -7.66 4.90
CA LEU A 55 -2.52 -7.35 6.29
C LEU A 55 -4.03 -7.52 6.53
N VAL A 56 -4.45 -8.78 6.69
CA VAL A 56 -5.82 -9.12 7.09
C VAL A 56 -6.20 -8.38 8.38
N GLY A 57 -7.20 -7.49 8.28
CA GLY A 57 -7.67 -6.66 9.40
C GLY A 57 -7.06 -5.25 9.49
N ALA A 58 -6.16 -4.87 8.58
CA ALA A 58 -5.53 -3.54 8.54
C ALA A 58 -6.21 -2.55 7.56
N ALA A 59 -7.44 -2.83 7.10
CA ALA A 59 -8.20 -1.98 6.18
C ALA A 59 -8.28 -0.50 6.62
N ASN A 60 -8.01 -0.22 7.89
CA ASN A 60 -7.85 1.12 8.41
C ASN A 60 -6.47 1.28 9.10
N LEU A 61 -5.54 1.97 8.43
CA LEU A 61 -4.19 2.29 8.95
C LEU A 61 -4.22 2.92 10.35
N SER A 62 -5.26 3.70 10.65
CA SER A 62 -5.44 4.33 11.96
C SER A 62 -5.54 3.31 13.11
N GLN A 63 -6.03 2.10 12.83
CA GLN A 63 -6.15 1.03 13.83
C GLN A 63 -4.80 0.35 14.08
N VAL A 64 -3.99 0.17 13.03
CA VAL A 64 -2.63 -0.39 13.13
C VAL A 64 -1.70 0.58 13.86
N ALA A 65 -1.68 1.85 13.45
CA ALA A 65 -0.85 2.88 14.07
C ALA A 65 -1.21 3.13 15.56
N LYS A 66 -2.49 3.04 15.92
CA LYS A 66 -2.94 3.17 17.32
C LYS A 66 -2.51 1.99 18.20
N ASN A 67 -2.43 0.78 17.65
CA ASN A 67 -2.00 -0.38 18.42
C ASN A 67 -0.51 -0.33 18.75
N GLU A 68 0.34 0.16 17.84
CA GLU A 68 1.78 0.31 18.12
C GLU A 68 2.10 1.45 19.08
N ALA A 69 1.34 2.56 19.01
CA ALA A 69 1.49 3.69 19.93
C ALA A 69 1.06 3.38 21.38
N ARG A 70 0.41 2.24 21.63
CA ARG A 70 0.03 1.78 22.98
C ARG A 70 1.12 0.99 23.71
N PHE A 71 2.25 0.74 23.05
CA PHE A 71 3.40 0.02 23.62
C PHE A 71 4.60 0.94 23.91
N TRP A 72 4.40 2.27 23.91
CA TRP A 72 5.38 3.29 24.33
C TRP A 72 4.81 4.16 25.45
#